data_AF-X0W7G0-F1
#
_entry.id   AF-X0W7G0-F1
#
_cell.length_a   1.000
_cell.length_b   1.000
_cell.length_c   1.000
_cell.angle_alpha   90.00
_cell.angle_beta   90.00
_cell.angle_gamma   90.00
#
_symmetry.space_group_name_H-M   'P 1'
#
loop_
_entity.id
_entity.type
_entity.pdbx_description
1 polymer ?
#
loop_
_entity_poly.entity_id
_entity_poly.type
_entity_poly.pdbx_seq_one_letter_code
_entity_poly.pdbx_strand_id
1 'polypeptide(L)'
;YCKSSKSSMENNFNGLNWQTFRTGDISNIKGMKIVPFHIDHSVPGAYGFIIYTSAGPVVYTGDFRRHGPLSIMTEEFLNETKTHSTILTKGEIDIEQKDLISEGTKVLICDGTKIHKGIVESEQEVEENLEKLFANNPFDFILVKYDRIDWDRFRTFSLMAKKYGWKYIITEMDAYFYYLLNRKAVHETMREPNILKDDHIYILKRGTTRYKWQEKIRQIIYKRGKADRFLDYSDLRDLGGKFVVYITHLNNRFDG
;
A
#
# COMPACT_ATOMS: atom_id res chain seq x y z
N TYR A 1 -3.61 17.84 -0.25
CA TYR A 1 -3.82 18.55 -1.54
C TYR A 1 -3.02 17.90 -2.66
N CYS A 2 -3.63 17.02 -3.45
CA CYS A 2 -2.99 16.39 -4.59
C CYS A 2 -3.41 17.12 -5.88
N LYS A 3 -2.49 17.86 -6.52
CA LYS A 3 -2.68 18.50 -7.85
C LYS A 3 -2.65 17.46 -8.99
N SER A 4 -3.33 16.33 -8.80
CA SER A 4 -3.22 15.15 -9.66
C SER A 4 -4.33 15.06 -10.71
N SER A 5 -5.40 15.83 -10.54
CA SER A 5 -6.54 15.93 -11.45
C SER A 5 -7.01 17.39 -11.57
N LYS A 6 -7.83 17.70 -12.59
CA LYS A 6 -8.55 18.97 -12.66
C LYS A 6 -9.51 19.08 -11.48
N SER A 7 -9.63 20.26 -10.89
CA SER A 7 -10.60 20.50 -9.80
C SER A 7 -12.01 20.29 -10.33
N SER A 8 -12.75 19.40 -9.69
CA SER A 8 -14.19 19.16 -9.89
C SER A 8 -14.88 19.24 -8.53
N MET A 9 -16.20 19.38 -8.51
CA MET A 9 -16.97 19.41 -7.25
C MET A 9 -16.68 18.19 -6.37
N GLU A 10 -16.62 17.00 -6.96
CA GLU A 10 -16.35 15.72 -6.27
C GLU A 10 -14.94 15.63 -5.66
N ASN A 11 -13.97 16.39 -6.16
CA ASN A 11 -12.58 16.36 -5.71
C ASN A 11 -12.12 17.72 -5.14
N ASN A 12 -13.05 18.62 -4.87
CA ASN A 12 -12.76 19.93 -4.29
C ASN A 12 -12.67 19.83 -2.77
N PHE A 13 -11.51 19.38 -2.30
CA PHE A 13 -11.19 19.30 -0.88
C PHE A 13 -10.67 20.64 -0.31
N ASN A 14 -10.83 21.75 -1.03
CA ASN A 14 -10.43 23.08 -0.55
C ASN A 14 -11.28 23.49 0.66
N GLY A 15 -10.63 24.09 1.66
CA GLY A 15 -11.29 24.54 2.90
C GLY A 15 -11.38 23.47 3.98
N LEU A 16 -11.03 22.20 3.68
CA LEU A 16 -10.88 21.17 4.72
C LEU A 16 -9.56 21.36 5.47
N ASN A 17 -9.64 21.27 6.81
CA ASN A 17 -8.48 21.23 7.68
C ASN A 17 -8.00 19.79 7.82
N TRP A 18 -6.89 19.45 7.19
CA TRP A 18 -6.32 18.11 7.22
C TRP A 18 -5.38 17.97 8.41
N GLN A 19 -5.78 17.17 9.40
CA GLN A 19 -4.94 16.79 10.52
C GLN A 19 -4.32 15.42 10.25
N THR A 20 -3.00 15.38 10.16
CA THR A 20 -2.24 14.13 9.95
C THR A 20 -1.83 13.53 11.28
N PHE A 21 -1.69 12.21 11.35
CA PHE A 21 -1.23 11.49 12.53
C PHE A 21 -0.23 10.39 12.16
N ARG A 22 0.45 9.86 13.18
CA ARG A 22 1.40 8.75 13.17
C ARG A 22 1.13 7.80 14.34
N THR A 23 1.73 6.61 14.28
CA THR A 23 1.63 5.63 15.37
C THR A 23 1.98 6.27 16.71
N GLY A 24 1.08 6.13 17.69
CA GLY A 24 1.29 6.62 19.04
C GLY A 24 1.01 8.11 19.24
N ASP A 25 0.58 8.85 18.21
CA ASP A 25 0.04 10.19 18.39
C ASP A 25 -1.23 10.13 19.25
N ILE A 26 -1.46 11.15 20.08
CA ILE A 26 -2.69 11.23 20.89
C ILE A 26 -3.49 12.42 20.39
N SER A 27 -4.63 12.16 19.77
CA SER A 27 -5.56 13.19 19.31
C SER A 27 -6.76 13.28 20.24
N ASN A 28 -7.09 14.48 20.71
CA ASN A 28 -8.32 14.72 21.47
C ASN A 28 -9.41 15.24 20.53
N ILE A 29 -10.46 14.43 20.36
CA ILE A 29 -11.64 14.80 19.58
C ILE A 29 -12.85 14.78 20.50
N LYS A 30 -13.34 15.96 20.88
CA LYS A 30 -14.53 16.14 21.73
C LYS A 30 -14.47 15.33 23.04
N GLY A 31 -13.29 15.29 23.68
CA GLY A 31 -13.07 14.57 24.94
C GLY A 31 -12.67 13.10 24.76
N MET A 32 -12.74 12.55 23.54
CA MET A 32 -12.22 11.21 23.24
C MET A 32 -10.75 11.31 22.88
N LYS A 33 -9.92 10.47 23.53
CA LYS A 33 -8.50 10.36 23.17
C LYS A 33 -8.33 9.22 22.19
N ILE A 34 -7.83 9.53 21.00
CA ILE A 34 -7.67 8.58 19.91
C ILE A 34 -6.18 8.35 19.71
N VAL A 35 -5.79 7.08 19.77
CA VAL A 35 -4.41 6.64 19.58
C VAL A 35 -4.37 5.71 18.37
N PRO A 36 -3.81 6.17 17.24
CA PRO A 36 -3.67 5.36 16.04
C PRO A 36 -2.39 4.51 16.11
N PHE A 37 -2.44 3.31 15.58
CA PHE A 37 -1.30 2.41 15.38
C PHE A 37 -1.35 1.82 13.98
N HIS A 38 -0.21 1.84 13.27
CA HIS A 38 -0.11 1.13 12.01
C HIS A 38 -0.43 -0.36 12.22
N ILE A 39 -1.02 -0.95 11.20
CA ILE A 39 -1.29 -2.39 11.13
C ILE A 39 -0.84 -2.90 9.76
N ASP A 40 -0.55 -4.19 9.71
CA ASP A 40 -0.24 -4.87 8.46
C ASP A 40 -1.48 -4.97 7.57
N HIS A 41 -1.31 -4.63 6.30
CA HIS A 41 -2.33 -4.77 5.27
C HIS A 41 -1.68 -4.71 3.88
N SER A 42 -2.43 -5.06 2.84
CA SER A 42 -1.98 -4.95 1.45
C SER A 42 -1.62 -3.53 0.99
N VAL A 43 -2.04 -2.51 1.75
CA VAL A 43 -1.89 -1.09 1.39
C VAL A 43 -1.11 -0.35 2.48
N PRO A 44 -0.12 0.49 2.11
CA PRO A 44 0.57 1.36 3.06
C PRO A 44 -0.39 2.31 3.78
N GLY A 45 -0.16 2.52 5.07
CA GLY A 45 -0.94 3.47 5.88
C GLY A 45 -2.29 2.93 6.35
N ALA A 46 -2.42 1.61 6.48
CA ALA A 46 -3.50 0.99 7.26
C ALA A 46 -3.26 1.22 8.76
N TYR A 47 -4.34 1.52 9.49
CA TYR A 47 -4.29 1.84 10.92
C TYR A 47 -5.43 1.17 11.70
N GLY A 48 -5.07 0.65 12.88
CA GLY A 48 -6.00 0.41 13.98
C GLY A 48 -6.03 1.63 14.91
N PHE A 49 -7.10 1.75 15.69
CA PHE A 49 -7.32 2.86 16.60
C PHE A 49 -7.76 2.35 17.97
N ILE A 50 -7.16 2.92 19.01
CA ILE A 50 -7.64 2.76 20.39
C ILE A 50 -8.25 4.09 20.79
N ILE A 51 -9.53 4.06 21.12
CA ILE A 51 -10.36 5.23 21.43
C ILE A 51 -10.73 5.14 22.91
N TYR A 52 -10.16 6.04 23.71
CA TYR A 52 -10.48 6.14 25.11
C TYR A 52 -11.66 7.09 25.29
N THR A 53 -12.74 6.57 25.85
CA THR A 53 -14.00 7.28 26.12
C THR A 53 -14.23 7.41 27.62
N SER A 54 -15.26 8.14 28.02
CA SER A 54 -15.71 8.19 29.42
C SER A 54 -16.25 6.87 29.96
N ALA A 55 -16.51 5.87 29.11
CA ALA A 55 -16.96 4.53 29.51
C ALA A 55 -15.83 3.49 29.48
N GLY A 56 -14.64 3.87 29.01
CA GLY A 56 -13.48 3.00 28.84
C GLY A 56 -13.01 2.84 27.39
N PRO A 57 -12.03 1.95 27.16
CA PRO A 57 -11.39 1.79 25.86
C PRO A 57 -12.30 1.09 24.82
N VAL A 58 -12.33 1.64 23.61
CA VAL A 58 -12.91 1.04 22.41
C VAL A 58 -11.79 0.82 21.41
N VAL A 59 -11.64 -0.41 20.92
CA VAL A 59 -10.64 -0.78 19.93
C VAL A 59 -11.32 -0.95 18.59
N TYR A 60 -10.85 -0.23 17.57
CA TYR A 60 -11.22 -0.44 16.18
C TYR A 60 -10.00 -0.96 15.42
N THR A 61 -10.06 -2.19 14.92
CA THR A 61 -8.90 -2.80 14.29
C THR A 61 -8.57 -2.18 12.94
N GLY A 62 -9.53 -1.56 12.26
CA GLY A 62 -9.42 -1.37 10.81
C GLY A 62 -9.31 -2.70 10.07
N ASP A 63 -8.92 -2.64 8.80
CA ASP A 63 -8.68 -3.83 7.98
C ASP A 63 -7.25 -4.30 8.18
N PHE A 64 -7.05 -5.41 8.89
CA PHE A 64 -5.72 -5.89 9.24
C PHE A 64 -5.41 -7.27 8.69
N ARG A 65 -4.12 -7.55 8.59
CA ARG A 65 -3.54 -8.88 8.39
C ARG A 65 -2.55 -9.16 9.51
N ARG A 66 -2.19 -10.42 9.69
CA ARG A 66 -1.14 -10.87 10.64
C ARG A 66 -0.04 -11.67 9.94
N HIS A 67 -0.07 -11.75 8.61
CA HIS A 67 0.76 -12.66 7.82
C HIS A 67 1.43 -11.99 6.62
N GLY A 68 1.26 -10.67 6.45
CA GLY A 68 1.99 -9.89 5.47
C GLY A 68 3.39 -9.50 5.97
N PRO A 69 4.18 -8.85 5.12
CA PRO A 69 5.56 -8.49 5.42
C PRO A 69 5.70 -7.48 6.58
N LEU A 70 4.61 -6.83 6.99
CA LEU A 70 4.58 -5.86 8.08
C LEU A 70 3.79 -6.37 9.29
N SER A 71 3.59 -7.68 9.43
CA SER A 71 2.84 -8.34 10.53
C SER A 71 3.23 -7.86 11.93
N ILE A 72 4.51 -7.50 12.13
CA ILE A 72 5.02 -6.91 13.37
C ILE A 72 4.22 -5.68 13.82
N MET A 73 3.70 -4.86 12.90
CA MET A 73 2.87 -3.69 13.23
C MET A 73 1.55 -4.10 13.88
N THR A 74 0.94 -5.16 13.34
CA THR A 74 -0.28 -5.70 13.95
C THR A 74 0.02 -6.25 15.33
N GLU A 75 1.17 -6.89 15.54
CA GLU A 75 1.59 -7.33 16.88
C GLU A 75 1.86 -6.16 17.83
N GLU A 76 2.47 -5.07 17.36
CA GLU A 76 2.66 -3.83 18.13
C GLU A 76 1.31 -3.22 18.53
N PHE A 77 0.36 -3.14 17.60
CA PHE A 77 -1.00 -2.69 17.88
C PHE A 77 -1.68 -3.59 18.92
N LEU A 78 -1.62 -4.92 18.76
CA LEU A 78 -2.19 -5.85 19.72
C LEU A 78 -1.55 -5.72 21.09
N ASN A 79 -0.23 -5.52 21.17
CA ASN A 79 0.46 -5.25 22.42
C ASN A 79 -0.01 -3.94 23.05
N GLU A 80 -0.19 -2.88 22.28
CA GLU A 80 -0.74 -1.62 22.78
C GLU A 80 -2.18 -1.79 23.29
N THR A 81 -3.04 -2.57 22.60
CA THR A 81 -4.42 -2.82 23.10
C THR A 81 -4.47 -3.53 24.44
N LYS A 82 -3.40 -4.27 24.80
CA LYS A 82 -3.28 -4.96 26.09
C LYS A 82 -2.66 -4.09 27.17
N THR A 83 -1.65 -3.30 26.79
CA THR A 83 -0.82 -2.56 27.75
C THR A 83 -1.27 -1.12 27.93
N HIS A 84 -1.96 -0.54 26.94
CA HIS A 84 -2.34 0.87 26.87
C HIS A 84 -1.15 1.81 27.17
N SER A 85 0.07 1.39 26.85
CA SER A 85 1.31 2.02 27.29
C SER A 85 1.40 3.48 26.83
N THR A 86 0.91 3.79 25.64
CA THR A 86 0.98 5.12 25.03
C THR A 86 0.13 6.12 25.82
N ILE A 87 -1.13 5.79 26.11
CA ILE A 87 -1.99 6.70 26.86
C ILE A 87 -1.55 6.82 28.33
N LEU A 88 -1.05 5.73 28.92
CA LEU A 88 -0.63 5.71 30.32
C LEU A 88 0.66 6.50 30.57
N THR A 89 1.56 6.58 29.57
CA THR A 89 2.85 7.27 29.70
C THR A 89 2.86 8.68 29.13
N LYS A 90 2.10 8.93 28.05
CA LYS A 90 2.11 10.21 27.32
C LYS A 90 0.78 10.95 27.39
N GLY A 91 -0.31 10.30 27.78
CA GLY A 91 -1.63 10.89 27.81
C GLY A 91 -1.94 11.58 29.14
N GLU A 92 -2.65 12.72 29.07
CA GLU A 92 -3.18 13.41 30.25
C GLU A 92 -4.44 12.73 30.77
N ILE A 93 -4.31 11.62 31.49
CA ILE A 93 -5.43 10.83 32.03
C ILE A 93 -5.65 11.06 33.54
N ASP A 94 -6.90 11.09 33.97
CA ASP A 94 -7.29 11.15 35.38
C ASP A 94 -7.37 9.74 36.00
N ILE A 95 -7.75 9.68 37.27
CA ILE A 95 -7.84 8.43 38.04
C ILE A 95 -8.97 7.55 37.47
N GLU A 96 -10.14 8.14 37.18
CA GLU A 96 -11.29 7.42 36.63
C GLU A 96 -10.96 6.74 35.29
N GLN A 97 -10.27 7.43 34.38
CA GLN A 97 -9.83 6.82 33.12
C GLN A 97 -8.79 5.70 33.33
N LYS A 98 -7.89 5.83 34.30
CA LYS A 98 -6.94 4.74 34.63
C LYS A 98 -7.67 3.50 35.12
N ASP A 99 -8.67 3.67 35.96
CA ASP A 99 -9.49 2.57 36.47
C ASP A 99 -10.25 1.89 35.31
N LEU A 100 -10.90 2.67 34.45
CA LEU A 100 -11.59 2.15 33.26
C LEU A 100 -10.66 1.43 32.27
N ILE A 101 -9.41 1.88 32.14
CA ILE A 101 -8.39 1.20 31.33
C ILE A 101 -7.99 -0.13 31.96
N SER A 102 -7.84 -0.19 33.29
CA SER A 102 -7.48 -1.41 34.02
C SER A 102 -8.56 -2.48 33.97
N GLU A 103 -9.83 -2.09 33.81
CA GLU A 103 -10.95 -2.99 33.56
C GLU A 103 -10.91 -3.64 32.16
N GLY A 104 -10.07 -3.11 31.26
CA GLY A 104 -9.85 -3.63 29.92
C GLY A 104 -10.75 -3.03 28.84
N THR A 105 -10.60 -3.55 27.61
CA THR A 105 -11.34 -3.09 26.43
C THR A 105 -12.83 -3.37 26.57
N LYS A 106 -13.66 -2.32 26.42
CA LYS A 106 -15.12 -2.41 26.50
C LYS A 106 -15.77 -2.87 25.22
N VAL A 107 -15.27 -2.40 24.08
CA VAL A 107 -15.80 -2.73 22.75
C VAL A 107 -14.65 -3.00 21.80
N LEU A 108 -14.76 -4.09 21.05
CA LEU A 108 -13.89 -4.43 19.94
C LEU A 108 -14.69 -4.39 18.64
N ILE A 109 -14.33 -3.47 17.75
CA ILE A 109 -14.84 -3.41 16.38
C ILE A 109 -13.74 -4.01 15.50
N CYS A 110 -14.01 -5.19 14.95
CA CYS A 110 -13.01 -6.01 14.27
C CYS A 110 -13.40 -6.26 12.80
N ASP A 111 -12.40 -6.35 11.92
CA ASP A 111 -12.60 -6.83 10.55
C ASP A 111 -13.19 -8.25 10.53
N GLY A 112 -14.31 -8.41 9.81
CA GLY A 112 -15.02 -9.67 9.61
C GLY A 112 -14.83 -10.28 8.21
N THR A 113 -14.04 -9.66 7.33
CA THR A 113 -13.97 -9.98 5.89
C THR A 113 -13.69 -11.47 5.60
N LYS A 114 -12.83 -12.10 6.40
CA LYS A 114 -12.44 -13.50 6.25
C LYS A 114 -12.93 -14.42 7.37
N ILE A 115 -13.95 -14.03 8.16
CA ILE A 115 -14.43 -14.84 9.31
C ILE A 115 -14.86 -16.26 8.92
N HIS A 116 -15.30 -16.47 7.67
CA HIS A 116 -15.74 -17.75 7.14
C HIS A 116 -14.61 -18.58 6.51
N LYS A 117 -13.44 -17.98 6.25
CA LYS A 117 -12.29 -18.64 5.63
C LYS A 117 -11.31 -19.01 6.75
N GLY A 118 -11.44 -20.22 7.29
CA GLY A 118 -10.53 -20.76 8.32
C GLY A 118 -9.09 -21.01 7.85
N ILE A 119 -8.63 -20.32 6.80
CA ILE A 119 -7.31 -20.48 6.19
C ILE A 119 -6.63 -19.12 6.17
N VAL A 120 -5.48 -19.06 6.83
CA VAL A 120 -4.53 -17.96 6.71
C VAL A 120 -3.65 -18.27 5.50
N GLU A 121 -4.04 -17.77 4.32
CA GLU A 121 -3.17 -17.79 3.13
C GLU A 121 -1.93 -16.95 3.45
N SER A 122 -0.76 -17.57 3.46
CA SER A 122 0.49 -16.86 3.76
C SER A 122 1.08 -16.25 2.48
N GLU A 123 1.80 -15.13 2.62
CA GLU A 123 2.53 -14.58 1.47
C GLU A 123 3.62 -15.53 0.96
N GLN A 124 4.16 -16.40 1.82
CA GLN A 124 5.08 -17.46 1.42
C GLN A 124 4.44 -18.45 0.44
N GLU A 125 3.20 -18.88 0.70
CA GLU A 125 2.47 -19.77 -0.21
C GLU A 125 2.22 -19.10 -1.57
N VAL A 126 1.94 -17.79 -1.57
CA VAL A 126 1.82 -17.02 -2.82
C VAL A 126 3.16 -16.99 -3.56
N GLU A 127 4.26 -16.74 -2.87
CA GLU A 127 5.60 -16.74 -3.45
C GLU A 127 5.97 -18.11 -4.05
N GLU A 128 5.75 -19.21 -3.32
CA GLU A 128 6.00 -20.58 -3.81
C GLU A 128 5.18 -20.93 -5.06
N ASN A 129 3.92 -20.50 -5.10
CA ASN A 129 3.06 -20.69 -6.27
C ASN A 129 3.53 -19.86 -7.46
N LEU A 130 4.00 -18.63 -7.21
CA LEU A 130 4.60 -17.80 -8.26
C LEU A 130 5.94 -18.37 -8.74
N GLU A 131 6.76 -18.95 -7.88
CA GLU A 131 8.00 -19.63 -8.30
C GLU A 131 7.70 -20.75 -9.29
N LYS A 132 6.72 -21.60 -8.99
CA LYS A 132 6.29 -22.68 -9.90
C LYS A 132 5.79 -22.12 -11.22
N LEU A 133 5.04 -21.01 -11.18
CA LEU A 133 4.52 -20.34 -12.36
C LEU A 133 5.66 -19.82 -13.23
N PHE A 134 6.59 -19.02 -12.69
CA PHE A 134 7.70 -18.45 -13.46
C PHE A 134 8.69 -19.51 -13.97
N ALA A 135 8.94 -20.58 -13.19
CA ALA A 135 9.86 -21.64 -13.58
C ALA A 135 9.35 -22.49 -14.74
N ASN A 136 8.04 -22.77 -14.76
CA ASN A 136 7.43 -23.71 -15.72
C ASN A 136 6.57 -23.02 -16.79
N ASN A 137 6.56 -21.68 -16.85
CA ASN A 137 5.71 -20.95 -17.78
C ASN A 137 6.12 -21.21 -19.25
N PRO A 138 5.24 -21.81 -20.08
CA PRO A 138 5.53 -22.01 -21.50
C PRO A 138 5.23 -20.76 -22.35
N PHE A 139 4.58 -19.74 -21.78
CA PHE A 139 4.14 -18.56 -22.51
C PHE A 139 5.20 -17.46 -22.55
N ASP A 140 5.19 -16.67 -23.62
CA ASP A 140 6.10 -15.52 -23.79
C ASP A 140 5.77 -14.34 -22.86
N PHE A 141 4.56 -14.28 -22.32
CA PHE A 141 4.15 -13.22 -21.41
C PHE A 141 3.19 -13.70 -20.33
N ILE A 142 3.13 -12.94 -19.25
CA ILE A 142 2.18 -13.14 -18.15
C ILE A 142 1.38 -11.84 -17.97
N LEU A 143 0.06 -11.94 -17.96
CA LEU A 143 -0.81 -10.83 -17.61
C LEU A 143 -1.19 -10.93 -16.13
N VAL A 144 -0.92 -9.87 -15.36
CA VAL A 144 -1.22 -9.84 -13.93
C VAL A 144 -2.15 -8.69 -13.61
N LYS A 145 -3.15 -8.96 -12.77
CA LYS A 145 -4.13 -7.97 -12.33
C LYS A 145 -4.18 -7.91 -10.80
N TYR A 146 -3.93 -6.72 -10.26
CA TYR A 146 -4.12 -6.37 -8.86
C TYR A 146 -4.32 -4.85 -8.75
N ASP A 147 -4.69 -4.33 -7.56
CA ASP A 147 -4.90 -2.89 -7.38
C ASP A 147 -3.55 -2.15 -7.26
N ARG A 148 -3.44 -0.92 -7.78
CA ARG A 148 -2.25 -0.07 -7.65
C ARG A 148 -1.80 0.09 -6.20
N ILE A 149 -2.76 0.16 -5.29
CA ILE A 149 -2.48 0.34 -3.86
C ILE A 149 -1.94 -0.93 -3.20
N ASP A 150 -2.07 -2.09 -3.84
CA ASP A 150 -1.54 -3.37 -3.35
C ASP A 150 -0.02 -3.43 -3.58
N TRP A 151 0.71 -2.93 -2.57
CA TRP A 151 2.17 -2.85 -2.62
C TRP A 151 2.82 -4.24 -2.59
N ASP A 152 2.24 -5.16 -1.83
CA ASP A 152 2.78 -6.50 -1.65
C ASP A 152 2.75 -7.27 -2.97
N ARG A 153 1.64 -7.21 -3.71
CA ARG A 153 1.56 -7.84 -5.04
C ARG A 153 2.55 -7.23 -6.03
N PHE A 154 2.67 -5.90 -6.07
CA PHE A 154 3.69 -5.26 -6.91
C PHE A 154 5.10 -5.73 -6.56
N ARG A 155 5.43 -5.77 -5.26
CA ARG A 155 6.73 -6.23 -4.78
C ARG A 155 7.00 -7.67 -5.19
N THR A 156 6.09 -8.58 -4.91
CA THR A 156 6.27 -10.01 -5.19
C THR A 156 6.44 -10.26 -6.69
N PHE A 157 5.55 -9.75 -7.54
CA PHE A 157 5.67 -9.96 -8.99
C PHE A 157 6.91 -9.30 -9.61
N SER A 158 7.28 -8.11 -9.15
CA SER A 158 8.47 -7.43 -9.65
C SER A 158 9.75 -8.16 -9.23
N LEU A 159 9.86 -8.64 -7.98
CA LEU A 159 11.01 -9.41 -7.52
C LEU A 159 11.13 -10.75 -8.24
N MET A 160 10.00 -11.42 -8.48
CA MET A 160 9.95 -12.64 -9.29
C MET A 160 10.41 -12.39 -10.73
N ALA A 161 9.93 -11.31 -11.35
CA ALA A 161 10.37 -10.94 -12.69
C ALA A 161 11.90 -10.70 -12.73
N LYS A 162 12.44 -9.98 -11.74
CA LYS A 162 13.89 -9.75 -11.60
C LYS A 162 14.67 -11.06 -11.46
N LYS A 163 14.21 -11.97 -10.60
CA LYS A 163 14.84 -13.28 -10.33
C LYS A 163 14.96 -14.15 -11.59
N TYR A 164 13.96 -14.15 -12.45
CA TYR A 164 13.93 -14.97 -13.67
C TYR A 164 14.38 -14.22 -14.93
N GLY A 165 14.82 -12.96 -14.81
CA GLY A 165 15.24 -12.14 -15.95
C GLY A 165 14.09 -11.69 -16.87
N TRP A 166 12.88 -11.56 -16.32
CA TRP A 166 11.70 -11.08 -17.03
C TRP A 166 11.59 -9.56 -16.92
N LYS A 167 11.05 -8.93 -17.96
CA LYS A 167 10.70 -7.50 -17.95
C LYS A 167 9.36 -7.31 -17.22
N TYR A 168 9.27 -6.37 -16.30
CA TYR A 168 8.05 -6.06 -15.55
C TYR A 168 7.46 -4.73 -15.99
N ILE A 169 6.36 -4.77 -16.75
CA ILE A 169 5.79 -3.61 -17.42
C ILE A 169 4.64 -3.03 -16.60
N ILE A 170 4.78 -1.76 -16.20
CA ILE A 170 3.78 -0.99 -15.45
C ILE A 170 3.39 0.28 -16.22
N THR A 171 2.29 0.94 -15.84
CA THR A 171 1.92 2.22 -16.48
C THR A 171 2.69 3.40 -15.88
N GLU A 172 2.72 4.54 -16.58
CA GLU A 172 3.29 5.79 -16.04
C GLU A 172 2.69 6.22 -14.70
N MET A 173 1.40 5.96 -14.50
CA MET A 173 0.70 6.32 -13.27
C MET A 173 1.20 5.50 -12.09
N ASP A 174 1.41 4.20 -12.31
CA ASP A 174 1.92 3.28 -11.30
C ASP A 174 3.39 3.57 -11.01
N ALA A 175 4.20 3.82 -12.04
CA ALA A 175 5.60 4.22 -11.88
C ALA A 175 5.73 5.50 -11.04
N TYR A 176 4.87 6.50 -11.27
CA TYR A 176 4.86 7.72 -10.46
C TYR A 176 4.44 7.45 -9.02
N PHE A 177 3.40 6.63 -8.81
CA PHE A 177 2.93 6.26 -7.48
C PHE A 177 4.01 5.53 -6.67
N TYR A 178 4.58 4.45 -7.21
CA TYR A 178 5.62 3.67 -6.56
C TYR A 178 6.91 4.49 -6.34
N TYR A 179 7.25 5.40 -7.26
CA TYR A 179 8.35 6.35 -7.05
C TYR A 179 8.14 7.23 -5.81
N LEU A 180 6.91 7.73 -5.59
CA LEU A 180 6.59 8.53 -4.40
C LEU A 180 6.67 7.69 -3.13
N LEU A 181 6.22 6.43 -3.17
CA LEU A 181 6.37 5.50 -2.06
C LEU A 181 7.84 5.23 -1.75
N ASN A 182 8.67 4.91 -2.75
CA ASN A 182 10.10 4.68 -2.55
C ASN A 182 10.80 5.90 -1.91
N ARG A 183 10.39 7.13 -2.25
CA ARG A 183 10.97 8.37 -1.71
C ARG A 183 10.56 8.68 -0.28
N LYS A 184 9.39 8.23 0.14
CA LYS A 184 8.84 8.43 1.49
C LYS A 184 8.65 7.09 2.18
N ALA A 185 9.57 6.16 1.93
CA ALA A 185 9.52 4.82 2.47
C ALA A 185 9.58 4.88 3.99
N VAL A 186 8.47 4.47 4.64
CA VAL A 186 8.41 4.33 6.10
C VAL A 186 9.09 3.03 6.53
N HIS A 187 9.12 2.03 5.64
CA HIS A 187 9.73 0.71 5.88
C HIS A 187 10.78 0.35 4.82
N GLU A 188 11.74 -0.50 5.19
CA GLU A 188 12.80 -0.97 4.30
C GLU A 188 12.22 -1.70 3.09
N THR A 189 11.17 -2.51 3.30
CA THR A 189 10.46 -3.24 2.23
C THR A 189 9.80 -2.33 1.19
N MET A 190 9.57 -1.04 1.50
CA MET A 190 9.06 -0.06 0.53
C MET A 190 10.16 0.56 -0.34
N ARG A 191 11.43 0.25 -0.08
CA ARG A 191 12.57 0.72 -0.89
C ARG A 191 12.87 -0.21 -2.06
N GLU A 192 12.38 -1.45 -2.01
CA GLU A 192 12.54 -2.47 -3.04
C GLU A 192 11.18 -3.16 -3.33
N PRO A 193 10.68 -3.15 -4.58
CA PRO A 193 11.33 -2.68 -5.80
C PRO A 193 11.42 -1.16 -5.88
N ASN A 194 12.48 -0.67 -6.52
CA ASN A 194 12.78 0.73 -6.70
C ASN A 194 12.66 1.15 -8.15
N ILE A 195 11.68 2.02 -8.43
CA ILE A 195 11.39 2.47 -9.80
C ILE A 195 12.63 3.05 -10.52
N LEU A 196 13.55 3.68 -9.80
CA LEU A 196 14.74 4.29 -10.43
C LEU A 196 15.92 3.33 -10.55
N LYS A 197 16.06 2.36 -9.64
CA LYS A 197 17.24 1.48 -9.60
C LYS A 197 17.03 0.21 -10.39
N ASP A 198 15.84 -0.37 -10.33
CA ASP A 198 15.56 -1.68 -10.94
C ASP A 198 15.30 -1.56 -12.44
N ASP A 199 16.23 -2.12 -13.22
CA ASP A 199 16.24 -2.01 -14.70
C ASP A 199 15.29 -2.99 -15.39
N HIS A 200 14.83 -4.02 -14.69
CA HIS A 200 13.83 -4.94 -15.21
C HIS A 200 12.42 -4.32 -15.27
N ILE A 201 12.18 -3.17 -14.62
CA ILE A 201 10.86 -2.51 -14.61
C ILE A 201 10.74 -1.57 -15.82
N TYR A 202 9.81 -1.81 -16.73
CA TYR A 202 9.55 -0.95 -17.89
C TYR A 202 8.26 -0.15 -17.69
N ILE A 203 8.18 1.03 -18.32
CA ILE A 203 7.09 1.97 -18.13
C ILE A 203 6.37 2.19 -19.47
N LEU A 204 5.13 1.71 -19.54
CA LEU A 204 4.26 1.89 -20.69
C LEU A 204 3.70 3.32 -20.70
N LYS A 205 4.04 4.06 -21.75
CA LYS A 205 3.61 5.45 -21.96
C LYS A 205 2.14 5.53 -22.34
N ARG A 206 1.45 6.52 -21.77
CA ARG A 206 0.07 6.86 -22.12
C ARG A 206 0.04 8.11 -22.98
N GLY A 207 0.39 7.95 -24.26
CA GLY A 207 0.32 9.00 -25.27
C GLY A 207 1.07 10.29 -24.89
N THR A 208 0.56 11.43 -25.35
CA THR A 208 1.12 12.74 -25.03
C THR A 208 0.86 13.12 -23.56
N THR A 209 1.78 13.89 -22.98
CA THR A 209 1.68 14.30 -21.59
C THR A 209 0.46 15.20 -21.38
N ARG A 210 -0.44 14.84 -20.45
CA ARG A 210 -1.64 15.63 -20.12
C ARG A 210 -1.62 16.19 -18.71
N TYR A 211 -0.83 15.59 -17.83
CA TYR A 211 -0.78 15.95 -16.41
C TYR A 211 0.66 16.23 -15.94
N LYS A 212 0.80 17.17 -15.01
CA LYS A 212 2.11 17.54 -14.41
C LYS A 212 2.85 16.35 -13.79
N TRP A 213 2.12 15.37 -13.25
CA TRP A 213 2.72 14.17 -12.68
C TRP A 213 3.36 13.26 -13.74
N GLN A 214 2.79 13.18 -14.95
CA GLN A 214 3.36 12.43 -16.09
C GLN A 214 4.66 13.09 -16.55
N GLU A 215 4.64 14.41 -16.72
CA GLU A 215 5.84 15.20 -17.04
C GLU A 215 6.96 14.94 -16.03
N LYS A 216 6.61 14.94 -14.75
CA LYS A 216 7.55 14.74 -13.66
C LYS A 216 8.19 13.36 -13.69
N ILE A 217 7.42 12.28 -13.85
CA ILE A 217 8.00 10.92 -13.89
C ILE A 217 8.88 10.73 -15.12
N ARG A 218 8.46 11.21 -16.30
CA ARG A 218 9.28 11.19 -17.52
C ARG A 218 10.61 11.91 -17.33
N GLN A 219 10.58 13.15 -16.83
CA GLN A 219 11.80 13.92 -16.57
C GLN A 219 12.72 13.25 -15.56
N ILE A 220 12.19 12.63 -14.50
CA ILE A 220 12.99 11.92 -13.50
C ILE A 220 13.75 10.75 -14.14
N ILE A 221 13.07 9.95 -14.96
CA ILE A 221 13.66 8.79 -15.63
C ILE A 221 14.68 9.23 -16.71
N TYR A 222 14.35 10.26 -17.50
CA TYR A 222 15.28 10.81 -18.49
C TYR A 222 16.56 11.37 -17.87
N LYS A 223 16.46 12.12 -16.76
CA LYS A 223 17.63 12.64 -16.04
C LYS A 223 18.53 11.53 -15.47
N ARG A 224 18.01 10.31 -15.32
CA ARG A 224 18.77 9.14 -14.88
C ARG A 224 19.39 8.36 -16.03
N GLY A 225 19.21 8.80 -17.28
CA GLY A 225 19.74 8.13 -18.46
C GLY A 225 19.02 6.82 -18.78
N LYS A 226 17.82 6.59 -18.24
CA LYS A 226 17.07 5.33 -18.40
C LYS A 226 15.86 5.48 -19.33
N ALA A 227 16.04 6.23 -20.41
CA ALA A 227 14.97 6.55 -21.36
C ALA A 227 14.46 5.32 -22.13
N ASP A 228 15.33 4.34 -22.31
CA ASP A 228 15.13 3.03 -22.92
C ASP A 228 14.09 2.16 -22.18
N ARG A 229 13.80 2.48 -20.92
CA ARG A 229 12.76 1.80 -20.12
C ARG A 229 11.34 2.23 -20.48
N PHE A 230 11.17 3.28 -21.28
CA PHE A 230 9.84 3.67 -21.76
C PHE A 230 9.45 2.87 -22.99
N LEU A 231 8.23 2.32 -22.95
CA LEU A 231 7.63 1.56 -24.05
C LEU A 231 6.37 2.28 -24.53
N ASP A 232 6.12 2.24 -25.82
CA ASP A 232 4.81 2.48 -26.41
C ASP A 232 4.10 1.13 -26.68
N TYR A 233 2.79 1.15 -26.94
CA TYR A 233 2.00 -0.09 -27.13
C TYR A 233 2.47 -0.93 -28.32
N SER A 234 3.01 -0.30 -29.36
CA SER A 234 3.62 -0.97 -30.51
C SER A 234 4.77 -1.87 -30.10
N ASP A 235 5.59 -1.39 -29.17
CA ASP A 235 6.86 -2.02 -28.79
C ASP A 235 6.62 -3.33 -28.04
N LEU A 236 5.42 -3.51 -27.45
CA LEU A 236 5.04 -4.74 -26.78
C LEU A 236 5.12 -5.97 -27.70
N ARG A 237 4.88 -5.79 -29.00
CA ARG A 237 4.95 -6.88 -29.99
C ARG A 237 6.38 -7.33 -30.26
N ASP A 238 7.34 -6.44 -30.09
CA ASP A 238 8.74 -6.64 -30.47
C ASP A 238 9.65 -6.99 -29.28
N LEU A 239 9.08 -7.13 -28.08
CA LEU A 239 9.86 -7.32 -26.83
C LEU A 239 10.58 -8.66 -26.69
N GLY A 240 10.34 -9.62 -27.59
CA GLY A 240 11.06 -10.90 -27.67
C GLY A 240 10.71 -11.91 -26.56
N GLY A 241 9.51 -11.78 -25.96
CA GLY A 241 9.03 -12.63 -24.87
C GLY A 241 9.65 -12.32 -23.49
N LYS A 242 9.28 -13.12 -22.50
CA LYS A 242 9.62 -12.99 -21.07
C LYS A 242 9.29 -11.62 -20.48
N PHE A 243 8.03 -11.21 -20.59
CA PHE A 243 7.56 -10.00 -19.93
C PHE A 243 6.26 -10.22 -19.17
N VAL A 244 6.11 -9.48 -18.08
CA VAL A 244 4.90 -9.43 -17.28
C VAL A 244 4.24 -8.09 -17.56
N VAL A 245 2.96 -8.12 -17.95
CA VAL A 245 2.16 -6.90 -18.11
C VAL A 245 1.25 -6.78 -16.90
N TYR A 246 1.44 -5.72 -16.14
CA TYR A 246 0.56 -5.38 -15.04
C TYR A 246 -0.60 -4.48 -15.51
N ILE A 247 -1.82 -4.85 -15.14
CA ILE A 247 -3.03 -4.08 -15.40
C ILE A 247 -3.84 -3.86 -14.11
N THR A 248 -4.36 -2.65 -13.94
CA THR A 248 -5.30 -2.31 -12.85
C THR A 248 -6.74 -2.63 -13.21
N HIS A 249 -7.07 -2.52 -14.50
CA HIS A 249 -8.42 -2.74 -15.01
C HIS A 249 -8.35 -3.42 -16.39
N LEU A 250 -9.23 -4.38 -16.61
CA LEU A 250 -9.58 -4.82 -17.96
C LEU A 250 -10.64 -3.83 -18.45
N ASN A 251 -10.26 -2.85 -19.27
CA ASN A 251 -11.24 -2.02 -19.94
C ASN A 251 -11.93 -2.89 -21.00
N ASN A 252 -13.22 -3.18 -20.82
CA ASN A 252 -14.06 -3.84 -21.83
C ASN A 252 -14.35 -2.95 -23.06
N ARG A 253 -13.51 -1.96 -23.39
CA ARG A 253 -13.66 -1.21 -24.64
C ARG A 253 -12.98 -1.97 -25.77
N PHE A 254 -13.56 -3.11 -26.11
CA PHE A 254 -13.61 -3.58 -27.49
C PHE A 254 -14.82 -2.91 -28.13
N ASP A 255 -14.73 -1.61 -28.39
CA ASP A 255 -15.69 -0.94 -29.27
C ASP A 255 -14.89 -0.40 -30.46
N GLY A 256 -15.05 -1.09 -31.60
CA GLY A 256 -14.85 -0.60 -32.97
C GLY A 256 -13.43 -0.31 -33.40
#